data_AF-A0A1V5LAC3-F1
#
_entry.id   AF-A0A1V5LAC3-F1
#
_cell.length_a   1.000
_cell.length_b   1.000
_cell.length_c   1.000
_cell.angle_alpha   90.00
_cell.angle_beta   90.00
_cell.angle_gamma   90.00
#
_symmetry.space_group_name_H-M   'P 1'
#
loop_
_entity.id
_entity.type
_entity.pdbx_description
1 polymer ?
#
loop_
_entity_poly.entity_id
_entity_poly.type
_entity_poly.pdbx_seq_one_letter_code
_entity_poly.pdbx_strand_id
1 'polypeptide(L)'
;MEKMTTPYTFVKGAGVNCNKINANFDIIETKINEASTELDMKANTSLNNLDDEALYAFMPAGLVIAGAFNIAPDKSRLLLCNGAEISRAVYSKLFSAIGTTFGVGDNATTFNIPDYRGKFLRGMGGNSISNMSETQNDAIRNITGGGFGGGHGGATLNGAFYKSDNTINAAHGGGYNNYGILYFDASKVVPTANENRPINQAINFFIKY
;
A
#
# COMPACT_ATOMS: atom_id res chain seq x y z
N MET A 1 20.04 -46.57 8.31
CA MET A 1 19.55 -47.86 7.79
C MET A 1 20.60 -48.93 8.07
N GLU A 2 20.34 -49.81 9.04
CA GLU A 2 21.12 -51.05 9.18
C GLU A 2 20.87 -51.92 7.93
N LYS A 3 21.92 -52.17 7.15
CA LYS A 3 21.88 -53.08 6.01
C LYS A 3 21.75 -54.51 6.53
N MET A 4 20.79 -55.28 6.01
CA MET A 4 20.79 -56.75 6.19
C MET A 4 22.07 -57.32 5.58
N THR A 5 22.98 -57.80 6.43
CA THR A 5 24.36 -58.19 6.08
C THR A 5 24.54 -59.68 5.79
N THR A 6 23.49 -60.51 5.91
CA THR A 6 23.57 -61.94 5.61
C THR A 6 22.50 -62.38 4.60
N PRO A 7 22.86 -62.97 3.44
CA PRO A 7 21.89 -63.58 2.55
C PRO A 7 21.26 -64.80 3.23
N TYR A 8 19.93 -64.81 3.39
CA TYR A 8 19.20 -65.97 3.91
C TYR A 8 19.27 -67.11 2.88
N THR A 9 19.80 -68.28 3.27
CA THR A 9 19.75 -69.50 2.45
C THR A 9 18.66 -70.42 3.00
N PHE A 10 17.64 -70.73 2.20
CA PHE A 10 16.62 -71.72 2.60
C PHE A 10 17.23 -73.12 2.54
N VAL A 11 17.45 -73.73 3.70
CA VAL A 11 17.94 -75.11 3.80
C VAL A 11 16.76 -76.08 3.68
N LYS A 12 16.81 -77.01 2.72
CA LYS A 12 15.77 -78.03 2.52
C LYS A 12 15.56 -78.84 3.81
N GLY A 13 14.34 -78.83 4.35
CA GLY A 13 13.96 -79.54 5.58
C GLY A 13 14.00 -78.70 6.86
N ALA A 14 14.51 -77.46 6.83
CA ALA A 14 14.44 -76.54 7.96
C ALA A 14 13.07 -75.87 8.05
N GLY A 15 12.46 -75.86 9.24
CA GLY A 15 11.19 -75.19 9.50
C GLY A 15 11.30 -73.67 9.39
N VAL A 16 10.29 -73.02 8.82
CA VAL A 16 10.22 -71.56 8.71
C VAL A 16 9.53 -71.00 9.96
N ASN A 17 10.11 -69.95 10.56
CA ASN A 17 9.51 -69.29 11.72
C ASN A 17 8.57 -68.16 11.25
N CYS A 18 7.27 -68.46 11.21
CA CYS A 18 6.25 -67.50 10.78
C CYS A 18 6.22 -66.23 11.64
N ASN A 19 6.54 -66.31 12.94
CA ASN A 19 6.56 -65.14 13.82
C ASN A 19 7.66 -64.15 13.44
N LYS A 20 8.85 -64.65 13.04
CA LYS A 20 9.94 -63.79 12.55
C LYS A 20 9.60 -63.15 11.20
N ILE A 21 8.89 -63.87 10.34
CA ILE A 21 8.43 -63.35 9.05
C ILE A 21 7.40 -62.23 9.27
N ASN A 22 6.40 -62.47 10.11
CA ASN A 22 5.37 -61.47 10.41
C ASN A 22 5.98 -60.22 11.05
N ALA A 23 6.87 -60.38 12.03
CA ALA A 23 7.57 -59.24 12.63
C ALA A 23 8.38 -58.42 11.61
N ASN A 24 9.00 -59.09 10.63
CA ASN A 24 9.70 -58.38 9.55
C ASN A 24 8.72 -57.61 8.64
N PHE A 25 7.55 -58.19 8.34
CA PHE A 25 6.50 -57.50 7.57
C PHE A 25 5.96 -56.28 8.31
N ASP A 26 5.70 -56.38 9.61
CA ASP A 26 5.24 -55.26 10.45
C ASP A 26 6.27 -54.12 10.46
N ILE A 27 7.56 -54.45 10.53
CA ILE A 27 8.66 -53.47 10.45
C ILE A 27 8.70 -52.80 9.07
N ILE A 28 8.50 -53.56 8.00
CA ILE A 28 8.49 -53.02 6.63
C ILE A 28 7.29 -52.08 6.44
N GLU A 29 6.10 -52.49 6.88
CA GLU A 29 4.90 -51.66 6.82
C GLU A 29 5.09 -50.34 7.59
N THR A 30 5.63 -50.42 8.81
CA THR A 30 5.96 -49.23 9.61
C THR A 30 6.90 -48.29 8.85
N LYS A 31 7.99 -48.82 8.28
CA LYS A 31 8.96 -48.02 7.51
C LYS A 31 8.36 -47.40 6.25
N ILE A 32 7.47 -48.11 5.56
CA ILE A 32 6.77 -47.60 4.38
C ILE A 32 5.85 -46.44 4.77
N ASN A 33 5.14 -46.57 5.89
CA ASN A 33 4.24 -45.53 6.39
C ASN A 33 5.01 -44.27 6.85
N GLU A 34 6.12 -44.46 7.56
CA GLU A 34 7.04 -43.36 7.93
C GLU A 34 7.59 -42.65 6.68
N ALA A 35 8.09 -43.40 5.71
CA ALA A 35 8.65 -42.84 4.48
C ALA A 35 7.60 -42.10 3.63
N SER A 36 6.38 -42.64 3.56
CA SER A 36 5.25 -41.98 2.87
C SER A 36 4.90 -40.65 3.55
N THR A 37 4.83 -40.65 4.88
CA THR A 37 4.56 -39.44 5.67
C THR A 37 5.66 -38.38 5.47
N GLU A 38 6.92 -38.80 5.47
CA GLU A 38 8.05 -37.89 5.24
C GLU A 38 8.04 -37.30 3.82
N LEU A 39 7.71 -38.13 2.82
CA LEU A 39 7.59 -37.69 1.44
C LEU A 39 6.46 -36.66 1.29
N ASP A 40 5.30 -36.91 1.90
CA ASP A 40 4.17 -35.99 1.87
C ASP A 40 4.52 -34.65 2.52
N MET A 41 5.21 -34.68 3.67
CA MET A 41 5.70 -33.45 4.32
C MET A 41 6.67 -32.68 3.42
N LYS A 42 7.67 -33.35 2.84
CA LYS A 42 8.67 -32.73 1.98
C LYS A 42 8.05 -32.14 0.70
N ALA A 43 7.08 -32.85 0.11
CA ALA A 43 6.34 -32.37 -1.06
C ALA A 43 5.55 -31.11 -0.72
N ASN A 44 4.80 -31.11 0.38
CA ASN A 44 4.02 -29.96 0.83
C ASN A 44 4.91 -28.74 1.15
N THR A 45 6.05 -28.94 1.83
CA THR A 45 7.01 -27.85 2.08
C THR A 45 7.56 -27.29 0.77
N SER A 46 7.91 -28.14 -0.18
CA SER A 46 8.48 -27.69 -1.47
C SER A 46 7.47 -26.89 -2.30
N LEU A 47 6.20 -27.32 -2.32
CA LEU A 47 5.12 -26.58 -2.98
C LEU A 47 4.92 -25.20 -2.36
N ASN A 48 4.83 -25.12 -1.04
CA ASN A 48 4.66 -23.85 -0.33
C ASN A 48 5.82 -22.87 -0.60
N ASN A 49 7.06 -23.38 -0.71
CA ASN A 49 8.22 -22.54 -1.00
C ASN A 49 8.22 -22.02 -2.45
N LEU A 50 7.76 -22.82 -3.41
CA LEU A 50 7.67 -22.40 -4.81
C LEU A 50 6.64 -21.29 -5.00
N ASP A 51 5.50 -21.38 -4.32
CA ASP A 51 4.47 -20.33 -4.34
C ASP A 51 5.02 -19.01 -3.78
N ASP A 52 5.85 -19.08 -2.74
CA ASP A 52 6.40 -17.92 -2.06
C ASP A 52 7.50 -17.20 -2.85
N GLU A 53 8.40 -17.95 -3.49
CA GLU A 53 9.49 -17.41 -4.30
C GLU A 53 8.99 -16.88 -5.66
N ALA A 54 8.08 -17.60 -6.31
CA ALA A 54 7.50 -17.16 -7.58
C ALA A 54 6.67 -15.87 -7.39
N LEU A 55 5.89 -15.79 -6.31
CA LEU A 55 5.10 -14.60 -6.01
C LEU A 55 5.98 -13.40 -5.68
N TYR A 56 7.09 -13.61 -4.94
CA TYR A 56 8.02 -12.53 -4.61
C TYR A 56 8.77 -12.00 -5.85
N ALA A 57 9.10 -12.86 -6.81
CA ALA A 57 9.74 -12.46 -8.06
C ALA A 57 8.83 -11.56 -8.94
N PHE A 58 7.52 -11.79 -8.92
CA PHE A 58 6.57 -10.99 -9.72
C PHE A 58 6.05 -9.76 -8.96
N MET A 59 5.83 -9.88 -7.66
CA MET A 59 5.30 -8.83 -6.78
C MET A 59 6.10 -8.79 -5.47
N PRO A 60 7.20 -8.01 -5.42
CA PRO A 60 8.01 -7.91 -4.22
C PRO A 60 7.24 -7.26 -3.07
N ALA A 61 7.62 -7.61 -1.84
CA ALA A 61 7.09 -6.96 -0.65
C ALA A 61 7.41 -5.45 -0.68
N GLY A 62 6.48 -4.63 -0.21
CA GLY A 62 6.56 -3.17 -0.28
C GLY A 62 5.92 -2.56 -1.53
N LEU A 63 5.59 -3.36 -2.55
CA LEU A 63 4.84 -2.88 -3.72
C LEU A 63 3.45 -2.41 -3.28
N VAL A 64 3.09 -1.20 -3.73
CA VAL A 64 1.76 -0.60 -3.51
C VAL A 64 0.92 -0.76 -4.77
N ILE A 65 -0.29 -1.27 -4.60
CA ILE A 65 -1.26 -1.47 -5.68
C ILE A 65 -2.61 -0.87 -5.33
N ALA A 66 -3.37 -0.45 -6.35
CA ALA A 66 -4.75 -0.03 -6.19
C ALA A 66 -5.68 -1.24 -6.38
N GLY A 67 -6.62 -1.43 -5.45
CA GLY A 67 -7.58 -2.53 -5.46
C GLY A 67 -9.01 -2.02 -5.39
N ALA A 68 -9.88 -2.48 -6.29
CA ALA A 68 -11.30 -2.16 -6.32
C ALA A 68 -12.13 -2.99 -5.31
N PHE A 69 -11.51 -3.41 -4.20
CA PHE A 69 -12.12 -4.22 -3.15
C PHE A 69 -11.92 -3.54 -1.78
N ASN A 70 -12.85 -3.77 -0.86
CA ASN A 70 -12.80 -3.21 0.48
C ASN A 70 -11.88 -4.00 1.43
N ILE A 71 -11.77 -5.30 1.18
CA ILE A 71 -10.98 -6.23 1.97
C ILE A 71 -10.03 -6.94 1.01
N ALA A 72 -8.78 -7.10 1.44
CA ALA A 72 -7.79 -7.84 0.67
C ALA A 72 -8.29 -9.27 0.40
N PRO A 73 -8.25 -9.77 -0.84
CA PRO A 73 -8.64 -11.14 -1.15
C PRO A 73 -7.81 -12.16 -0.36
N ASP A 74 -8.41 -13.29 -0.04
CA ASP A 74 -7.72 -14.37 0.68
C ASP A 74 -6.46 -14.81 -0.07
N LYS A 75 -5.39 -15.08 0.69
CA LYS A 75 -4.07 -15.52 0.18
C LYS A 75 -3.38 -14.53 -0.79
N SER A 76 -3.93 -13.34 -1.02
CA SER A 76 -3.30 -12.30 -1.86
C SER A 76 -2.03 -11.71 -1.24
N ARG A 77 -1.85 -11.90 0.08
CA ARG A 77 -0.75 -11.33 0.86
C ARG A 77 -0.66 -9.81 0.71
N LEU A 78 -1.81 -9.16 0.80
CA LEU A 78 -1.98 -7.72 0.75
C LEU A 78 -2.48 -7.21 2.11
N LEU A 79 -2.00 -6.02 2.50
CA LEU A 79 -2.50 -5.26 3.64
C LEU A 79 -3.07 -3.94 3.15
N LEU A 80 -4.20 -3.51 3.70
CA LEU A 80 -4.76 -2.19 3.41
C LEU A 80 -3.81 -1.09 3.94
N CYS A 81 -3.48 -0.10 3.13
CA CYS A 81 -2.65 1.04 3.53
C CYS A 81 -3.43 2.03 4.40
N ASN A 82 -3.63 1.68 5.67
CA ASN A 82 -4.43 2.43 6.65
C ASN A 82 -3.62 2.96 7.86
N GLY A 83 -2.29 2.90 7.81
CA GLY A 83 -1.42 3.35 8.90
C GLY A 83 -1.25 2.38 10.07
N ALA A 84 -1.76 1.14 9.96
CA ALA A 84 -1.71 0.18 11.05
C ALA A 84 -0.27 -0.13 11.52
N GLU A 85 -0.14 -0.37 12.81
CA GLU A 85 1.06 -0.96 13.41
C GLU A 85 0.98 -2.49 13.31
N ILE A 86 2.01 -3.12 12.76
CA ILE A 86 2.04 -4.56 12.47
C ILE A 86 3.36 -5.21 12.94
N SER A 87 3.34 -6.53 13.15
CA SER A 87 4.50 -7.28 13.66
C SER A 87 5.63 -7.41 12.65
N ARG A 88 6.87 -7.12 13.08
CA ARG A 88 8.10 -7.37 12.31
C ARG A 88 8.35 -8.86 12.06
N ALA A 89 7.96 -9.72 13.00
CA ALA A 89 8.18 -11.16 12.89
C ALA A 89 7.23 -11.81 11.87
N VAL A 90 5.94 -11.44 11.93
CA VAL A 90 4.93 -11.97 10.98
C VAL A 90 5.16 -11.41 9.57
N TYR A 91 5.51 -10.13 9.46
CA TYR A 91 5.65 -9.42 8.19
C TYR A 91 7.12 -9.08 7.87
N SER A 92 8.02 -10.05 8.04
CA SER A 92 9.48 -9.87 7.96
C SER A 92 9.97 -9.41 6.57
N LYS A 93 9.39 -9.95 5.49
CA LYS A 93 9.70 -9.54 4.11
C LYS A 93 9.30 -8.08 3.86
N LEU A 94 8.14 -7.65 4.37
CA LEU A 94 7.70 -6.26 4.29
C LEU A 94 8.55 -5.32 5.14
N PHE A 95 8.85 -5.71 6.38
CA PHE A 95 9.73 -4.93 7.26
C PHE A 95 11.12 -4.73 6.64
N SER A 96 11.66 -5.76 5.99
CA SER A 96 12.94 -5.67 5.27
C SER A 96 12.86 -4.68 4.10
N ALA A 97 11.71 -4.55 3.45
CA ALA A 97 11.53 -3.67 2.30
C ALA A 97 11.31 -2.19 2.68
N ILE A 98 10.51 -1.91 3.72
CA ILE A 98 10.12 -0.52 4.06
C ILE A 98 10.68 -0.01 5.39
N GLY A 99 11.21 -0.91 6.23
CA GLY A 99 11.71 -0.59 7.57
C GLY A 99 10.66 0.14 8.41
N THR A 100 11.10 1.23 9.05
CA THR A 100 10.26 2.10 9.87
C THR A 100 9.89 3.40 9.17
N THR A 101 9.95 3.45 7.82
CA THR A 101 9.73 4.67 7.04
C THR A 101 8.41 5.36 7.39
N PHE A 102 7.35 4.58 7.62
CA PHE A 102 6.00 5.07 7.92
C PHE A 102 5.68 5.12 9.43
N GLY A 103 6.67 4.84 10.28
CA GLY A 103 6.53 4.85 11.73
C GLY A 103 7.28 3.68 12.37
N VAL A 104 7.83 3.94 13.56
CA VAL A 104 8.69 3.01 14.31
C VAL A 104 7.92 1.89 15.02
N GLY A 105 6.59 1.98 15.07
CA GLY A 105 5.75 1.12 15.92
C GLY A 105 6.08 1.28 17.40
N ASP A 106 6.21 0.15 18.09
CA ASP A 106 6.55 0.01 19.50
C ASP A 106 8.07 0.17 19.81
N ASN A 107 8.89 0.50 18.81
CA ASN A 107 10.36 0.55 18.86
C ASN A 107 11.07 -0.80 19.08
N ALA A 108 10.37 -1.93 19.04
CA ALA A 108 10.95 -3.25 19.31
C ALA A 108 10.47 -4.31 18.32
N THR A 109 9.18 -4.63 18.34
CA THR A 109 8.59 -5.78 17.66
C THR A 109 7.64 -5.42 16.53
N THR A 110 7.29 -4.15 16.37
CA THR A 110 6.34 -3.68 15.36
C THR A 110 6.87 -2.52 14.50
N PHE A 111 6.16 -2.21 13.43
CA PHE A 111 6.41 -1.07 12.54
C PHE A 111 5.08 -0.62 11.91
N ASN A 112 5.01 0.62 11.44
CA ASN A 112 3.81 1.12 10.78
C ASN A 112 3.88 0.92 9.26
N ILE A 113 2.73 0.66 8.66
CA ILE A 113 2.54 0.68 7.20
C ILE A 113 2.04 2.05 6.73
N PRO A 114 2.04 2.34 5.41
CA PRO A 114 1.54 3.62 4.91
C PRO A 114 0.06 3.86 5.23
N ASP A 115 -0.31 5.13 5.36
CA ASP A 115 -1.70 5.59 5.36
C ASP A 115 -1.94 6.48 4.12
N TYR A 116 -2.63 5.93 3.14
CA TYR A 116 -2.95 6.60 1.87
C TYR A 116 -4.42 7.03 1.76
N ARG A 117 -5.19 6.90 2.83
CA ARG A 117 -6.59 7.33 2.82
C ARG A 117 -6.67 8.83 2.56
N GLY A 118 -7.44 9.22 1.55
CA GLY A 118 -7.61 10.63 1.15
C GLY A 118 -6.39 11.28 0.50
N LYS A 119 -5.35 10.51 0.12
CA LYS A 119 -4.11 11.04 -0.47
C LYS A 119 -3.95 10.61 -1.92
N PHE A 120 -3.41 11.51 -2.73
CA PHE A 120 -2.91 11.18 -4.06
C PHE A 120 -1.44 10.78 -3.99
N LEU A 121 -1.07 9.72 -4.72
CA LEU A 121 0.32 9.30 -4.84
C LEU A 121 1.03 10.09 -5.94
N ARG A 122 2.26 10.51 -5.69
CA ARG A 122 3.12 11.17 -6.69
C ARG A 122 4.57 10.73 -6.52
N GLY A 123 5.36 10.86 -7.58
CA GLY A 123 6.79 10.56 -7.55
C GLY A 123 7.55 11.39 -6.52
N MET A 124 8.53 10.77 -5.89
CA MET A 124 9.41 11.38 -4.88
C MET A 124 10.47 12.28 -5.53
N GLY A 125 10.83 13.38 -4.85
CA GLY A 125 11.89 14.30 -5.29
C GLY A 125 11.49 15.27 -6.41
N GLY A 126 12.47 15.99 -6.95
CA GLY A 126 12.24 17.08 -7.92
C GLY A 126 11.44 18.21 -7.29
N ASN A 127 10.20 18.41 -7.78
CA ASN A 127 9.23 19.37 -7.21
C ASN A 127 8.27 18.72 -6.18
N SER A 128 8.67 17.58 -5.61
CA SER A 128 7.95 16.81 -4.60
C SER A 128 8.81 16.66 -3.34
N ILE A 129 8.24 16.14 -2.25
CA ILE A 129 9.00 15.77 -1.05
C ILE A 129 9.94 14.60 -1.39
N SER A 130 11.11 14.55 -0.75
CA SER A 130 12.12 13.49 -0.86
C SER A 130 11.99 12.39 0.20
N ASN A 131 10.88 12.36 0.94
CA ASN A 131 10.58 11.40 2.00
C ASN A 131 9.20 10.77 1.75
N MET A 132 9.13 9.44 1.71
CA MET A 132 7.92 8.69 1.36
C MET A 132 6.80 8.77 2.41
N SER A 133 7.11 9.09 3.67
CA SER A 133 6.11 9.18 4.74
C SER A 133 5.54 10.57 4.96
N GLU A 134 6.12 11.59 4.33
CA GLU A 134 5.71 12.98 4.53
C GLU A 134 4.53 13.34 3.63
N THR A 135 3.54 14.03 4.18
CA THR A 135 2.34 14.45 3.45
C THR A 135 2.51 15.88 2.92
N GLN A 136 2.38 16.06 1.60
CA GLN A 136 2.20 17.39 1.03
C GLN A 136 0.73 17.81 1.16
N ASN A 137 0.48 18.92 1.83
CA ASN A 137 -0.85 19.52 1.88
C ASN A 137 -1.24 20.08 0.50
N ASP A 138 -2.53 20.36 0.34
CA ASP A 138 -3.05 20.94 -0.89
C ASP A 138 -2.46 22.33 -1.14
N ALA A 139 -2.11 22.57 -2.38
CA ALA A 139 -1.60 23.85 -2.83
C ALA A 139 -2.07 24.09 -4.26
N ILE A 140 -2.48 25.32 -4.54
CA ILE A 140 -2.59 25.84 -5.90
C ILE A 140 -1.39 26.74 -6.18
N ARG A 141 -1.07 26.94 -7.46
CA ARG A 141 -0.11 27.97 -7.83
C ARG A 141 -0.65 29.35 -7.46
N ASN A 142 0.25 30.29 -7.22
CA ASN A 142 -0.11 31.66 -6.92
C ASN A 142 -1.05 32.21 -8.01
N ILE A 143 -2.19 32.76 -7.60
CA ILE A 143 -3.11 33.47 -8.50
C ILE A 143 -2.78 34.95 -8.38
N THR A 144 -2.08 35.48 -9.39
CA THR A 144 -1.79 36.91 -9.45
C THR A 144 -2.87 37.64 -10.22
N GLY A 145 -3.39 38.71 -9.63
CA GLY A 145 -4.29 39.66 -10.28
C GLY A 145 -3.92 41.06 -9.83
N GLY A 146 -4.16 42.04 -10.69
CA GLY A 146 -3.94 43.45 -10.39
C GLY A 146 -5.04 44.28 -10.99
N GLY A 147 -5.49 45.30 -10.27
CA GLY A 147 -6.46 46.26 -10.77
C GLY A 147 -6.19 47.62 -10.15
N PHE A 148 -6.27 48.67 -10.97
CA PHE A 148 -6.40 50.03 -10.48
C PHE A 148 -7.89 50.33 -10.41
N GLY A 149 -8.38 50.74 -9.23
CA GLY A 149 -9.70 51.37 -9.11
C GLY A 149 -9.67 52.74 -9.78
N GLY A 150 -9.78 52.77 -11.11
CA GLY A 150 -9.62 53.98 -11.92
C GLY A 150 -10.92 54.74 -12.07
N GLY A 151 -10.93 56.01 -11.66
CA GLY A 151 -12.08 56.91 -11.65
C GLY A 151 -12.59 57.36 -13.02
N HIS A 152 -13.77 57.99 -12.96
CA HIS A 152 -14.53 58.69 -14.02
C HIS A 152 -15.00 57.92 -15.28
N GLY A 153 -14.71 56.62 -15.42
CA GLY A 153 -15.32 55.78 -16.47
C GLY A 153 -15.26 54.31 -16.09
N GLY A 154 -16.41 53.68 -15.83
CA GLY A 154 -16.50 52.35 -15.22
C GLY A 154 -15.60 51.28 -15.86
N ALA A 155 -15.00 50.42 -15.01
CA ALA A 155 -14.26 49.26 -15.47
C ALA A 155 -15.21 48.18 -16.03
N THR A 156 -14.97 47.72 -17.25
CA THR A 156 -15.61 46.51 -17.78
C THR A 156 -14.89 45.30 -17.21
N LEU A 157 -15.54 44.59 -16.28
CA LEU A 157 -15.01 43.40 -15.63
C LEU A 157 -15.74 42.16 -16.17
N ASN A 158 -15.00 41.06 -16.33
CA ASN A 158 -15.56 39.78 -16.78
C ASN A 158 -14.86 38.62 -16.06
N GLY A 159 -15.53 37.47 -16.01
CA GLY A 159 -15.01 36.27 -15.36
C GLY A 159 -15.04 36.36 -13.84
N ALA A 160 -13.94 35.96 -13.19
CA ALA A 160 -13.85 35.91 -11.73
C ALA A 160 -13.80 37.31 -11.07
N PHE A 161 -13.50 38.36 -11.83
CA PHE A 161 -13.47 39.73 -11.30
C PHE A 161 -14.81 40.42 -11.52
N TYR A 162 -15.31 41.08 -10.48
CA TYR A 162 -16.51 41.90 -10.54
C TYR A 162 -16.45 43.09 -9.59
N LYS A 163 -17.27 44.11 -9.83
CA LYS A 163 -17.38 45.30 -8.99
C LYS A 163 -18.58 45.14 -8.06
N SER A 164 -18.47 45.56 -6.80
CA SER A 164 -19.66 45.67 -5.94
C SER A 164 -20.56 46.83 -6.33
N ASP A 165 -21.86 46.67 -6.06
CA ASP A 165 -22.80 47.78 -6.11
C ASP A 165 -22.50 48.85 -5.04
N ASN A 166 -21.81 48.45 -3.96
CA ASN A 166 -21.36 49.37 -2.92
C ASN A 166 -20.14 50.19 -3.39
N THR A 167 -20.10 51.46 -3.01
CA THR A 167 -19.00 52.38 -3.35
C THR A 167 -18.42 53.02 -2.10
N ILE A 168 -17.14 53.40 -2.16
CA ILE A 168 -16.45 54.12 -1.09
C ILE A 168 -16.09 55.52 -1.56
N ASN A 169 -16.29 56.51 -0.70
CA ASN A 169 -15.83 57.88 -0.94
C ASN A 169 -14.36 57.99 -0.55
N ALA A 170 -13.51 58.46 -1.46
CA ALA A 170 -12.13 58.78 -1.15
C ALA A 170 -11.74 60.14 -1.73
N ALA A 171 -10.87 60.86 -1.02
CA ALA A 171 -10.44 62.20 -1.39
C ALA A 171 -9.71 62.21 -2.74
N HIS A 172 -10.02 63.16 -3.61
CA HIS A 172 -9.40 63.31 -4.92
C HIS A 172 -9.41 64.78 -5.37
N GLY A 173 -8.24 65.32 -5.72
CA GLY A 173 -8.13 66.60 -6.45
C GLY A 173 -8.91 67.79 -5.87
N GLY A 174 -9.01 67.91 -4.54
CA GLY A 174 -9.76 68.98 -3.86
C GLY A 174 -11.23 68.66 -3.52
N GLY A 175 -11.71 67.45 -3.81
CA GLY A 175 -13.04 66.94 -3.44
C GLY A 175 -13.02 65.46 -3.05
N TYR A 176 -14.16 64.78 -3.22
CA TYR A 176 -14.29 63.33 -3.01
C TYR A 176 -14.82 62.66 -4.27
N ASN A 177 -14.30 61.48 -4.58
CA ASN A 177 -14.78 60.61 -5.65
C ASN A 177 -15.31 59.29 -5.08
N ASN A 178 -16.30 58.72 -5.75
CA ASN A 178 -16.83 57.40 -5.45
C ASN A 178 -16.04 56.33 -6.20
N TYR A 179 -15.44 55.40 -5.47
CA TYR A 179 -14.70 54.26 -6.02
C TYR A 179 -15.51 52.97 -5.84
N GLY A 180 -15.54 52.14 -6.89
CA GLY A 180 -16.05 50.78 -6.79
C GLY A 180 -15.06 49.85 -6.11
N ILE A 181 -15.53 48.92 -5.29
CA ILE A 181 -14.68 47.86 -4.74
C ILE A 181 -14.60 46.73 -5.76
N LEU A 182 -13.37 46.32 -6.08
CA LEU A 182 -13.10 45.17 -6.93
C LEU A 182 -13.07 43.90 -6.07
N TYR A 183 -13.85 42.90 -6.47
CA TYR A 183 -13.88 41.58 -5.85
C TYR A 183 -13.38 40.51 -6.82
N PHE A 184 -12.80 39.47 -6.24
CA PHE A 184 -12.46 38.23 -6.92
C PHE A 184 -13.33 37.12 -6.36
N ASP A 185 -14.03 36.41 -7.24
CA ASP A 185 -14.81 35.22 -6.94
C ASP A 185 -14.63 34.20 -8.07
N ALA A 186 -13.84 33.16 -7.79
CA ALA A 186 -13.56 32.10 -8.75
C ALA A 186 -14.82 31.29 -9.12
N SER A 187 -15.84 31.22 -8.24
CA SER A 187 -17.04 30.41 -8.46
C SER A 187 -17.85 30.83 -9.69
N LYS A 188 -17.62 32.07 -10.17
CA LYS A 188 -18.26 32.63 -11.36
C LYS A 188 -17.82 31.97 -12.68
N VAL A 189 -16.66 31.31 -12.69
CA VAL A 189 -16.05 30.72 -13.91
C VAL A 189 -15.59 29.29 -13.74
N VAL A 190 -15.41 28.82 -12.51
CA VAL A 190 -14.99 27.44 -12.20
C VAL A 190 -15.76 26.89 -11.00
N PRO A 191 -15.97 25.58 -10.90
CA PRO A 191 -16.49 24.96 -9.68
C PRO A 191 -15.53 25.17 -8.51
N THR A 192 -16.05 25.52 -7.34
CA THR A 192 -15.28 25.73 -6.11
C THR A 192 -15.79 24.87 -4.96
N ALA A 193 -14.90 24.44 -4.08
CA ALA A 193 -15.20 23.70 -2.85
C ALA A 193 -14.18 24.07 -1.76
N ASN A 194 -14.38 23.56 -0.53
CA ASN A 194 -13.42 23.75 0.58
C ASN A 194 -12.05 23.08 0.34
N GLU A 195 -11.96 22.14 -0.62
CA GLU A 195 -10.76 21.39 -0.98
C GLU A 195 -10.53 21.51 -2.49
N ASN A 196 -9.30 21.82 -2.90
CA ASN A 196 -8.92 21.77 -4.32
C ASN A 196 -8.60 20.33 -4.74
N ARG A 197 -9.46 19.74 -5.56
CA ARG A 197 -9.26 18.40 -6.12
C ARG A 197 -9.71 18.32 -7.57
N PRO A 198 -8.88 17.77 -8.46
CA PRO A 198 -9.36 17.35 -9.77
C PRO A 198 -10.48 16.32 -9.64
N ILE A 199 -11.23 16.11 -10.73
CA ILE A 199 -12.18 15.00 -10.82
C ILE A 199 -11.44 13.69 -10.51
N ASN A 200 -11.94 12.92 -9.55
CA ASN A 200 -11.31 11.70 -9.08
C ASN A 200 -12.35 10.66 -8.65
N GLN A 201 -11.89 9.40 -8.55
CA GLN A 201 -12.66 8.28 -8.01
C GLN A 201 -11.85 7.64 -6.88
N ALA A 202 -12.51 7.34 -5.76
CA ALA A 202 -11.85 6.70 -4.63
C ALA A 202 -11.59 5.20 -4.90
N ILE A 203 -10.39 4.73 -4.54
CA ILE A 203 -9.98 3.32 -4.57
C ILE A 203 -9.09 3.03 -3.36
N ASN A 204 -9.08 1.78 -2.91
CA ASN A 204 -8.21 1.39 -1.80
C ASN A 204 -6.80 1.08 -2.30
N PHE A 205 -5.81 1.53 -1.53
CA PHE A 205 -4.42 1.15 -1.74
C PHE A 205 -4.04 0.01 -0.81
N PHE A 206 -3.32 -0.95 -1.35
CA PHE A 206 -2.81 -2.11 -0.63
C PHE A 206 -1.31 -2.22 -0.79
N ILE A 207 -0.63 -2.73 0.23
CA ILE A 207 0.80 -3.03 0.22
C ILE A 207 1.02 -4.54 0.30
N LYS A 208 1.90 -5.05 -0.55
CA LYS A 208 2.30 -6.47 -0.58
C LYS A 208 3.24 -6.78 0.59
N TYR A 209 3.00 -7.90 1.30
CA TYR A 209 3.90 -8.44 2.33
C TYR A 209 4.41 -9.85 2.03
#